data_AF-A0AAD4S8Q2-F1
#
_entry.id   AF-A0AAD4S8Q2-F1
#
_cell.length_a   1.000
_cell.length_b   1.000
_cell.length_c   1.000
_cell.angle_alpha   90.00
_cell.angle_beta   90.00
_cell.angle_gamma   90.00
#
_symmetry.space_group_name_H-M   'P 1'
#
loop_
_entity.id
_entity.type
_entity.pdbx_description
1 polymer ?
#
loop_
_entity_poly.entity_id
_entity_poly.type
_entity_poly.pdbx_seq_one_letter_code
_entity_poly.pdbx_strand_id
1 'polypeptide(L)'
;MSSYASDYLKFIEFVSSHTPPWVTLSSIALGFGLCLLLLSFSMLFVFLPYRSEVRVERNELDAEILDILEHDRDGWSRKLIERKKLKIAALDKKIGTLQNVYLVIHYLSMFLSFGGMYVVLQMGMNNLITVIMRK
;
A
#
# COMPACT_ATOMS: atom_id res chain seq x y z
N MET A 1 2.55 -18.02 29.22
CA MET A 1 2.74 -17.76 27.78
C MET A 1 1.38 -17.89 27.10
N SER A 2 0.97 -16.93 26.28
CA SER A 2 -0.42 -16.80 25.81
C SER A 2 -0.81 -17.90 24.83
N SER A 3 -2.06 -18.40 24.95
CA SER A 3 -2.69 -19.42 24.08
C SER A 3 -2.43 -19.19 22.59
N TYR A 4 -2.47 -17.92 22.16
CA TYR A 4 -2.22 -17.50 20.78
C TYR A 4 -0.86 -17.94 20.21
N ALA A 5 0.20 -17.94 21.02
CA ALA A 5 1.51 -18.37 20.55
C ALA A 5 1.55 -19.88 20.27
N SER A 6 0.84 -20.68 21.10
CA SER A 6 0.69 -22.12 20.92
C SER A 6 -0.10 -22.46 19.66
N ASP A 7 -1.20 -21.76 19.42
CA ASP A 7 -2.09 -22.04 18.29
C ASP A 7 -1.43 -21.62 16.97
N TYR A 8 -0.68 -20.52 16.99
CA TYR A 8 0.13 -20.09 15.86
C TYR A 8 1.25 -21.09 15.52
N LEU A 9 1.94 -21.62 16.53
CA LEU A 9 2.96 -22.67 16.35
C LEU A 9 2.37 -23.93 15.72
N LYS A 10 1.24 -24.43 16.24
CA LYS A 10 0.54 -25.61 15.68
C LYS A 10 0.10 -25.39 14.23
N PHE A 11 -0.36 -24.18 13.90
CA PHE A 11 -0.73 -23.82 12.54
C PHE A 11 0.49 -23.85 11.60
N ILE A 12 1.62 -23.28 12.02
CA ILE A 12 2.87 -23.34 11.24
C ILE A 12 3.31 -24.79 11.02
N GLU A 13 3.25 -25.60 12.07
CA GLU A 13 3.65 -27.01 12.03
C GLU A 13 2.75 -27.82 11.07
N PHE A 14 1.44 -27.58 11.11
CA PHE A 14 0.48 -28.16 10.17
C PHE A 14 0.74 -27.75 8.72
N VAL A 15 0.97 -26.46 8.46
CA VAL A 15 1.25 -25.95 7.10
C VAL A 15 2.57 -26.49 6.57
N SER A 16 3.60 -26.60 7.41
CA SER A 16 4.90 -27.14 7.03
C SER A 16 4.86 -28.64 6.69
N SER A 17 4.06 -29.42 7.43
CA SER A 17 3.91 -30.86 7.19
C SER A 17 3.09 -31.20 5.94
N HIS A 18 2.29 -30.25 5.46
CA HIS A 18 1.44 -30.40 4.28
C HIS A 18 1.84 -29.42 3.17
N THR A 19 3.13 -29.09 3.08
CA THR A 19 3.60 -28.17 2.05
C THR A 19 3.27 -28.76 0.66
N PRO A 20 2.42 -28.10 -0.15
CA PRO A 20 2.03 -28.65 -1.42
C PRO A 20 3.22 -28.80 -2.36
N PRO A 21 3.25 -29.84 -3.23
CA PRO A 21 4.40 -30.14 -4.08
C PRO A 21 4.71 -29.04 -5.11
N TRP A 22 3.73 -28.18 -5.41
CA TRP A 22 3.91 -27.02 -6.28
C TRP A 22 4.56 -25.81 -5.60
N VAL A 23 4.69 -25.80 -4.27
CA VAL A 23 5.40 -24.75 -3.52
C VAL A 23 6.90 -25.02 -3.60
N THR A 24 7.49 -24.53 -4.68
CA THR A 24 8.92 -24.59 -4.98
C THR A 24 9.56 -23.22 -4.80
N LEU A 25 10.89 -23.18 -4.78
CA LEU A 25 11.64 -21.92 -4.76
C LEU A 25 11.20 -20.99 -5.90
N SER A 26 11.03 -21.56 -7.10
CA SER A 26 10.61 -20.83 -8.29
C SER A 26 9.17 -20.32 -8.18
N SER A 27 8.23 -21.10 -7.63
CA SER A 27 6.85 -20.64 -7.45
C SER A 27 6.76 -19.52 -6.41
N ILE A 28 7.58 -19.58 -5.36
CA ILE A 28 7.65 -18.52 -4.34
C ILE A 28 8.20 -17.23 -4.96
N ALA A 29 9.31 -17.32 -5.71
CA ALA A 29 9.88 -16.16 -6.41
C ALA A 29 8.90 -15.55 -7.42
N LEU A 30 8.21 -16.38 -8.21
CA LEU A 30 7.17 -15.94 -9.14
C LEU A 30 5.99 -15.28 -8.41
N GLY A 31 5.58 -15.82 -7.26
CA GLY A 31 4.54 -15.24 -6.41
C GLY A 31 4.90 -13.83 -5.93
N PHE A 32 6.12 -13.66 -5.37
CA PHE A 32 6.62 -12.34 -4.98
C PHE A 32 6.68 -11.37 -6.17
N GLY A 33 7.20 -11.82 -7.31
CA GLY A 33 7.28 -11.02 -8.53
C GLY A 33 5.91 -10.58 -9.05
N LEU A 34 4.93 -11.48 -9.08
CA LEU A 34 3.57 -11.17 -9.51
C LEU A 34 2.89 -10.17 -8.56
N CYS A 35 3.03 -10.36 -7.24
CA CYS A 35 2.50 -9.43 -6.25
C CYS A 35 3.11 -8.02 -6.40
N LEU A 36 4.43 -7.94 -6.60
CA LEU A 36 5.12 -6.67 -6.81
C LEU A 36 4.65 -5.98 -8.10
N LEU A 37 4.48 -6.76 -9.18
CA LEU A 37 3.98 -6.25 -10.45
C LEU A 37 2.56 -5.70 -10.29
N LEU A 38 1.64 -6.46 -9.72
CA LEU A 38 0.27 -6.03 -9.48
C LEU A 38 0.20 -4.73 -8.66
N LEU A 39 0.97 -4.64 -7.56
CA LEU A 39 1.04 -3.42 -6.75
C LEU A 39 1.60 -2.23 -7.53
N SER A 40 2.62 -2.45 -8.36
CA SER A 40 3.21 -1.41 -9.20
C SER A 40 2.21 -0.89 -10.23
N PHE A 41 1.46 -1.78 -10.89
CA PHE A 41 0.39 -1.41 -11.81
C PHE A 41 -0.73 -0.65 -11.10
N SER A 42 -1.20 -1.12 -9.94
CA SER A 42 -2.21 -0.40 -9.17
C SER A 42 -1.76 1.00 -8.77
N MET A 43 -0.48 1.18 -8.43
CA MET A 43 0.07 2.50 -8.11
C MET A 43 0.06 3.44 -9.31
N LEU A 44 0.53 2.97 -10.47
CA LEU A 44 0.64 3.76 -11.69
C LEU A 44 -0.73 4.13 -12.27
N PHE A 45 -1.64 3.17 -12.37
CA PHE A 45 -2.87 3.34 -13.15
C PHE A 45 -4.09 3.73 -12.33
N VAL A 46 -4.10 3.47 -11.03
CA VAL A 46 -5.27 3.75 -10.17
C VAL A 46 -4.92 4.85 -9.16
N PHE A 47 -3.84 4.65 -8.41
CA PHE A 47 -3.58 5.47 -7.24
C PHE A 47 -3.06 6.87 -7.58
N LEU A 48 -2.05 6.94 -8.45
CA LEU A 48 -1.45 8.20 -8.91
C LEU A 48 -2.49 9.14 -9.55
N PRO A 49 -3.29 8.72 -10.56
CA PRO A 49 -4.26 9.62 -11.18
C PRO A 49 -5.34 10.07 -10.19
N TYR A 50 -5.83 9.16 -9.34
CA TYR A 50 -6.82 9.52 -8.31
C TYR A 50 -6.28 10.55 -7.32
N ARG A 51 -5.03 10.39 -6.88
CA ARG A 51 -4.39 11.36 -5.98
C ARG A 51 -4.16 12.73 -6.63
N SER A 52 -3.87 12.78 -7.92
CA SER A 52 -3.78 14.06 -8.63
C SER A 52 -5.14 14.73 -8.74
N GLU A 53 -6.20 14.00 -9.08
CA GLU A 53 -7.56 14.53 -9.22
C GLU A 53 -8.05 15.17 -7.92
N VAL A 54 -7.91 14.48 -6.78
CA VAL A 54 -8.30 15.02 -5.47
C VAL A 54 -7.53 16.29 -5.10
N ARG A 55 -6.25 16.39 -5.51
CA ARG A 55 -5.44 17.59 -5.26
C ARG A 55 -5.82 18.75 -6.16
N VAL A 56 -6.14 18.48 -7.42
CA VAL A 56 -6.64 19.49 -8.36
C VAL A 56 -7.97 20.06 -7.86
N GLU A 57 -8.93 19.20 -7.52
CA GLU A 57 -10.23 19.64 -6.99
C GLU A 57 -10.08 20.52 -5.73
N ARG A 58 -9.17 20.15 -4.82
CA ARG A 58 -8.87 20.95 -3.63
C ARG A 58 -8.31 22.32 -4.00
N ASN A 59 -7.39 22.39 -4.96
CA ASN A 59 -6.75 23.65 -5.37
C ASN A 59 -7.72 24.56 -6.14
N GLU A 60 -8.59 23.99 -6.98
CA GLU A 60 -9.64 24.72 -7.68
C GLU A 60 -10.61 25.35 -6.69
N LEU A 61 -11.06 24.61 -5.66
CA LEU A 61 -11.94 25.14 -4.62
C LEU A 61 -11.28 26.26 -3.80
N ASP A 62 -9.97 26.15 -3.54
CA ASP A 62 -9.21 27.18 -2.82
C ASP A 62 -9.08 28.46 -3.67
N ALA A 63 -8.82 28.31 -4.97
CA ALA A 63 -8.79 29.40 -5.93
C ALA A 63 -10.17 30.09 -6.07
N GLU A 64 -11.25 29.31 -6.14
CA GLU A 64 -12.62 29.86 -6.18
C GLU A 64 -12.97 30.63 -4.90
N ILE A 65 -12.49 30.20 -3.72
CA ILE A 65 -12.70 30.96 -2.48
C ILE A 65 -11.95 32.29 -2.54
N LEU A 66 -10.71 32.30 -3.03
CA LEU A 66 -9.91 33.52 -3.17
C LEU A 66 -10.57 34.51 -4.13
N ASP A 67 -11.06 34.02 -5.28
CA ASP A 67 -11.78 34.85 -6.26
C ASP A 67 -13.05 35.47 -5.68
N ILE A 68 -13.84 34.68 -4.93
CA ILE A 68 -15.03 35.18 -4.23
C ILE A 68 -14.65 36.25 -3.20
N LEU A 69 -13.59 36.04 -2.43
CA LEU A 69 -13.15 37.00 -1.41
C LEU A 69 -12.66 38.34 -2.02
N GLU A 70 -12.07 38.30 -3.20
CA GLU A 70 -11.62 39.50 -3.93
C GLU A 70 -12.81 40.34 -4.43
N HIS A 71 -13.94 39.70 -4.75
CA HIS A 71 -15.11 40.34 -5.34
C HIS A 71 -16.30 40.55 -4.35
N ASP A 72 -16.28 39.95 -3.15
CA ASP A 72 -17.38 40.07 -2.17
C ASP A 72 -17.24 41.31 -1.29
N ARG A 73 -17.82 42.44 -1.73
CA ARG A 73 -17.86 43.70 -0.95
C ARG A 73 -18.90 43.71 0.17
N ASP A 74 -19.95 42.89 0.08
CA ASP A 74 -21.14 42.99 0.94
C ASP A 74 -21.30 41.82 1.94
N GLY A 75 -20.40 40.83 1.88
CA GLY A 75 -20.35 39.71 2.84
C GLY A 75 -21.45 38.65 2.65
N TRP A 76 -22.21 38.73 1.56
CA TRP A 76 -23.30 37.81 1.23
C TRP A 76 -22.80 36.40 0.93
N SER A 77 -21.54 36.25 0.54
CA SER A 77 -20.97 34.97 0.14
C SER A 77 -20.39 34.15 1.30
N ARG A 78 -20.44 34.65 2.56
CA ARG A 78 -19.92 33.95 3.75
C ARG A 78 -20.39 32.49 3.87
N LYS A 79 -21.68 32.24 3.66
CA LYS A 79 -22.26 30.87 3.74
C LYS A 79 -21.80 29.97 2.59
N LEU A 80 -21.42 30.55 1.44
CA LEU A 80 -20.86 29.81 0.31
C LEU A 80 -19.38 29.48 0.57
N ILE A 81 -18.62 30.44 1.08
CA ILE A 81 -17.22 30.27 1.49
C ILE A 81 -17.11 29.20 2.58
N GLU A 82 -17.94 29.23 3.61
CA GLU A 82 -17.95 28.22 4.67
C GLU A 82 -18.20 26.81 4.13
N ARG A 83 -19.15 26.65 3.19
CA ARG A 83 -19.41 25.37 2.53
C ARG A 83 -18.21 24.88 1.71
N LYS A 84 -17.54 25.77 0.96
CA LYS A 84 -16.33 25.41 0.20
C LYS A 84 -15.17 25.06 1.14
N LYS A 85 -14.99 25.78 2.25
CA LYS A 85 -13.99 25.45 3.30
C LYS A 85 -14.23 24.08 3.92
N LEU A 86 -15.48 23.72 4.21
CA LEU A 86 -15.82 22.37 4.68
C LEU A 86 -15.47 21.29 3.64
N LYS A 87 -15.71 21.57 2.36
CA LYS A 87 -15.33 20.66 1.27
C LYS A 87 -13.81 20.52 1.15
N ILE A 88 -13.05 21.61 1.27
CA ILE A 88 -11.58 21.58 1.33
C ILE A 88 -11.10 20.74 2.51
N ALA A 89 -11.64 20.94 3.71
CA ALA A 89 -11.26 20.15 4.89
C ALA A 89 -11.53 18.64 4.69
N ALA A 90 -12.64 18.28 4.03
CA ALA A 90 -12.93 16.90 3.67
C ALA A 90 -11.94 16.33 2.64
N LEU A 91 -11.54 17.14 1.64
CA LEU A 91 -10.53 16.77 0.65
C LEU A 91 -9.13 16.64 1.28
N ASP A 92 -8.74 17.53 2.18
CA ASP A 92 -7.48 17.46 2.91
C ASP A 92 -7.41 16.17 3.75
N LYS A 93 -8.51 15.79 4.40
CA LYS A 93 -8.61 14.49 5.10
C LYS A 93 -8.44 13.31 4.12
N LYS A 94 -9.06 13.36 2.94
CA LYS A 94 -8.89 12.33 1.89
C LYS A 94 -7.44 12.26 1.40
N ILE A 95 -6.78 13.41 1.18
CA ILE A 95 -5.37 13.49 0.78
C ILE A 95 -4.49 12.84 1.84
N GLY A 96 -4.76 13.10 3.13
CA GLY A 96 -4.06 12.45 4.25
C GLY A 96 -4.22 10.92 4.23
N THR A 97 -5.45 10.43 4.05
CA THR A 97 -5.70 8.98 3.91
C THR A 97 -4.97 8.39 2.71
N LEU A 98 -5.00 9.07 1.56
CA LEU A 98 -4.26 8.65 0.37
C LEU A 98 -2.75 8.62 0.65
N GLN A 99 -2.19 9.61 1.32
CA GLN A 99 -0.77 9.60 1.67
C GLN A 99 -0.40 8.37 2.53
N ASN A 100 -1.26 7.97 3.46
CA ASN A 100 -1.05 6.76 4.26
C ASN A 100 -1.11 5.50 3.39
N VAL A 101 -2.09 5.38 2.49
CA VAL A 101 -2.20 4.23 1.57
C VAL A 101 -0.96 4.15 0.67
N TYR A 102 -0.48 5.29 0.16
CA TYR A 102 0.76 5.36 -0.62
C TYR A 102 1.95 4.81 0.17
N LEU A 103 2.11 5.22 1.43
CA LEU A 103 3.20 4.74 2.28
C LEU A 103 3.10 3.24 2.51
N VAL A 104 1.91 2.72 2.82
CA VAL A 104 1.69 1.27 3.00
C VAL A 104 2.09 0.50 1.76
N ILE A 105 1.62 0.92 0.58
CA ILE A 105 1.97 0.25 -0.67
C ILE A 105 3.47 0.36 -0.95
N HIS A 106 4.08 1.52 -0.70
CA HIS A 106 5.52 1.72 -0.89
C HIS A 106 6.36 0.78 -0.01
N TYR A 107 6.05 0.68 1.29
CA TYR A 107 6.74 -0.23 2.20
C TYR A 107 6.48 -1.70 1.87
N LEU A 108 5.25 -2.04 1.48
CA LEU A 108 4.92 -3.39 1.04
C LEU A 108 5.70 -3.78 -0.21
N SER A 109 5.82 -2.88 -1.19
CA SER A 109 6.64 -3.09 -2.38
C SER A 109 8.11 -3.28 -2.04
N MET A 110 8.67 -2.49 -1.12
CA MET A 110 10.04 -2.70 -0.63
C MET A 110 10.21 -4.05 0.07
N PHE A 111 9.22 -4.48 0.86
CA PHE A 111 9.25 -5.79 1.50
C PHE A 111 9.21 -6.91 0.46
N LEU A 112 8.36 -6.82 -0.56
CA LEU A 112 8.26 -7.83 -1.61
C LEU A 112 9.51 -7.89 -2.49
N SER A 113 10.15 -6.75 -2.77
CA SER A 113 11.38 -6.70 -3.58
C SER A 113 12.62 -7.16 -2.80
N PHE A 114 12.86 -6.63 -1.61
CA PHE A 114 14.08 -6.94 -0.84
C PHE A 114 13.89 -8.10 0.14
N GLY A 115 12.78 -8.09 0.89
CA GLY A 115 12.45 -9.16 1.83
C GLY A 115 12.10 -10.47 1.11
N GLY A 116 11.32 -10.41 0.03
CA GLY A 116 11.02 -11.57 -0.82
C GLY A 116 12.29 -12.21 -1.38
N MET A 117 13.22 -11.40 -1.90
CA MET A 117 14.51 -11.88 -2.39
C MET A 117 15.36 -12.53 -1.28
N TYR A 118 15.38 -11.96 -0.08
CA TYR A 118 16.08 -12.55 1.06
C TYR A 118 15.51 -13.94 1.43
N VAL A 119 14.18 -14.08 1.47
CA VAL A 119 13.51 -15.37 1.75
C VAL A 119 13.87 -16.41 0.69
N VAL A 120 13.84 -16.05 -0.59
CA VAL A 120 14.23 -16.94 -1.69
C VAL A 120 15.71 -17.33 -1.59
N LEU A 121 16.61 -16.39 -1.30
CA LEU A 121 18.03 -16.70 -1.10
C LEU A 121 18.27 -17.66 0.07
N GLN A 122 17.64 -17.44 1.22
CA GLN A 122 17.73 -18.31 2.39
C GLN A 122 17.26 -19.74 2.09
N MET A 123 16.10 -19.88 1.43
CA MET A 123 15.59 -21.19 1.04
C MET A 123 16.51 -21.89 0.02
N GLY A 124 17.06 -21.15 -0.95
CA GLY A 124 18.01 -21.67 -1.91
C GLY A 124 19.29 -22.21 -1.25
N MET A 125 19.85 -21.45 -0.30
CA MET A 125 21.02 -21.88 0.47
C MET A 125 20.75 -23.14 1.30
N ASN A 126 19.62 -23.22 1.99
CA ASN A 126 19.26 -24.38 2.80
C ASN A 126 19.11 -25.66 1.95
N ASN A 127 18.53 -25.53 0.75
CA ASN A 127 18.43 -26.63 -0.21
C ASN A 127 19.80 -27.07 -0.75
N LEU A 128 20.71 -26.11 -1.00
CA LEU A 128 22.07 -26.42 -1.44
C LEU A 128 22.85 -27.19 -0.36
N ILE A 129 22.79 -26.73 0.90
CA ILE A 129 23.48 -27.36 2.03
C ILE A 129 22.99 -28.79 2.25
N THR A 130 21.66 -29.02 2.19
CA THR A 130 21.09 -30.36 2.33
C THR A 130 21.47 -31.30 1.19
N VAL A 131 21.63 -30.81 -0.04
CA VAL A 131 22.11 -31.61 -1.17
C VAL A 131 23.60 -31.96 -1.02
N ILE A 132 24.42 -31.03 -0.55
CA ILE A 132 25.86 -31.26 -0.31
C ILE A 132 26.06 -32.27 0.83
N MET A 133 25.32 -32.16 1.93
CA MET A 133 25.45 -33.08 3.08
C MET A 133 24.89 -34.49 2.85
N ARG A 134 24.12 -34.71 1.77
CA ARG A 134 23.62 -36.04 1.36
C ARG A 134 24.53 -36.77 0.37
N LYS A 135 25.52 -36.08 -0.20
CA LYS A 135 26.54 -36.67 -1.09
C LYS A 135 27.79 -37.01 -0.30
#